data_AF-A0A401TGZ7-F1
#
_entry.id   AF-A0A401TGZ7-F1
#
_cell.length_a   1.000
_cell.length_b   1.000
_cell.length_c   1.000
_cell.angle_alpha   90.00
_cell.angle_beta   90.00
_cell.angle_gamma   90.00
#
_symmetry.space_group_name_H-M   'P 1'
#
loop_
_entity.id
_entity.type
_entity.pdbx_description
1 polymer ?
#
loop_
_entity_poly.entity_id
_entity_poly.type
_entity_poly.pdbx_seq_one_letter_code
_entity_poly.pdbx_strand_id
1 'polypeptide(L)'
;MDGVSLAEPRRLSEQLAHAPTTFKRDPEDPSAVALKEPWQEKVRRIRENSPYGHFPNWRLLSVIVKCGDDLRQELLAYQVLKQLQVTSTSRLL
;
A
#
# COMPACT_ATOMS: atom_id res chain seq x y z
N MET A 1 -45.58 -7.84 11.53
CA MET A 1 -45.29 -7.03 10.33
C MET A 1 -43.92 -6.44 10.53
N ASP A 2 -43.00 -6.94 9.74
CA ASP A 2 -41.59 -7.05 10.03
C ASP A 2 -40.87 -5.70 10.05
N GLY A 3 -40.17 -5.44 11.17
CA GLY A 3 -39.21 -4.35 11.28
C GLY A 3 -37.99 -4.69 10.44
N VAL A 4 -37.96 -4.14 9.23
CA VAL A 4 -36.75 -4.15 8.40
C VAL A 4 -35.71 -3.28 9.09
N SER A 5 -34.84 -3.91 9.87
CA SER A 5 -33.57 -3.33 10.29
C SER A 5 -32.73 -3.17 9.04
N LEU A 6 -32.78 -1.98 8.44
CA LEU A 6 -31.82 -1.54 7.44
C LEU A 6 -30.47 -1.50 8.15
N ALA A 7 -29.66 -2.55 7.98
CA ALA A 7 -28.29 -2.57 8.44
C ALA A 7 -27.59 -1.37 7.80
N GLU A 8 -27.33 -0.33 8.60
CA GLU A 8 -26.54 0.82 8.18
C GLU A 8 -25.20 0.30 7.63
N PRO A 9 -24.73 0.81 6.47
CA PRO A 9 -23.41 0.47 5.99
C PRO A 9 -22.41 0.96 7.04
N ARG A 10 -21.88 0.02 7.85
CA ARG A 10 -20.83 0.27 8.85
C ARG A 10 -19.79 1.18 8.22
N ARG A 11 -19.74 2.44 8.67
CA ARG A 11 -18.97 3.47 7.99
C ARG A 11 -17.49 3.11 8.12
N LEU A 12 -16.78 3.14 6.99
CA LEU A 12 -15.32 2.94 6.90
C LEU A 12 -14.54 3.78 7.95
N SER A 13 -15.11 4.92 8.36
CA SER A 13 -14.58 5.77 9.43
C SER A 13 -14.47 5.10 10.79
N GLU A 14 -15.39 4.20 11.15
CA GLU A 14 -15.36 3.47 12.43
C GLU A 14 -14.23 2.43 12.47
N GLN A 15 -13.91 1.83 11.31
CA GLN A 15 -12.81 0.87 11.19
C GLN A 15 -11.44 1.55 11.28
N LEU A 16 -11.30 2.75 10.72
CA LEU A 16 -10.05 3.53 10.79
C LEU A 16 -9.77 4.07 12.20
N ALA A 17 -10.82 4.34 12.99
CA ALA A 17 -10.68 4.84 14.36
C ALA A 17 -9.99 3.87 15.32
N HIS A 18 -10.03 2.56 15.03
CA HIS A 18 -9.47 1.50 15.87
C HIS A 18 -8.11 0.98 15.36
N ALA A 19 -7.56 1.55 14.29
CA ALA A 19 -6.27 1.13 13.77
C ALA A 19 -5.14 1.64 14.69
N PRO A 20 -4.28 0.76 15.25
CA PRO A 20 -3.13 1.20 16.03
C PRO A 20 -2.19 2.04 15.14
N THR A 21 -2.01 3.31 15.51
CA THR A 21 -1.21 4.29 14.75
C THR A 21 0.29 4.18 14.99
N THR A 22 0.72 3.29 15.90
CA THR A 22 2.12 3.13 16.29
C THR A 22 2.66 1.81 15.75
N PHE A 23 3.52 1.90 14.74
CA PHE A 23 4.42 0.80 14.37
C PHE A 23 5.33 0.50 15.57
N LYS A 24 5.14 -0.66 16.21
CA LYS A 24 6.05 -1.15 17.23
C LYS A 24 7.39 -1.47 16.58
N ARG A 25 8.48 -0.99 17.18
CA ARG A 25 9.86 -1.25 16.75
C ARG A 25 10.14 -2.75 16.87
N ASP A 26 10.30 -3.42 15.73
CA ASP A 26 10.82 -4.78 15.66
C ASP A 26 12.35 -4.72 15.56
N PRO A 27 13.11 -5.27 16.53
CA PRO A 27 14.56 -5.34 16.46
C PRO A 27 15.08 -6.14 15.26
N GLU A 28 14.30 -7.09 14.74
CA GLU A 28 14.67 -7.94 13.60
C GLU A 28 14.33 -7.29 12.24
N ASP A 29 13.52 -6.22 12.23
CA ASP A 29 13.21 -5.41 11.05
C ASP A 29 13.70 -3.95 11.20
N PRO A 30 15.01 -3.68 11.04
CA PRO A 30 15.55 -2.32 11.07
C PRO A 30 15.01 -1.44 9.93
N SER A 31 14.39 -2.03 8.90
CA SER A 31 13.79 -1.28 7.80
C SER A 31 12.51 -0.56 8.22
N ALA A 32 11.81 -1.09 9.24
CA ALA A 32 10.65 -0.45 9.85
C ALA A 32 10.99 0.89 10.54
N VAL A 33 12.22 1.04 11.06
CA VAL A 33 12.69 2.28 11.70
C VAL A 33 12.76 3.44 10.70
N ALA A 34 13.01 3.14 9.43
CA ALA A 34 13.14 4.11 8.35
C ALA A 34 11.83 4.32 7.56
N LEU A 35 10.67 3.82 8.04
CA LEU A 35 9.37 3.93 7.36
C LEU A 35 8.95 5.37 7.02
N LYS A 36 9.56 6.38 7.65
CA LYS A 36 9.22 7.80 7.47
C LYS A 36 10.16 8.56 6.52
N GLU A 37 11.21 7.94 6.00
CA GLU A 37 12.12 8.63 5.07
C GLU A 37 11.48 8.79 3.66
N PRO A 38 11.76 9.87 2.92
CA PRO A 38 11.35 10.00 1.52
C PRO A 38 11.89 8.85 0.65
N TRP A 39 11.09 8.40 -0.33
CA TRP A 39 11.45 7.27 -1.20
C TRP A 39 12.83 7.43 -1.88
N GLN A 40 13.15 8.62 -2.36
CA GLN A 40 14.44 8.89 -3.03
C GLN A 40 15.64 8.71 -2.10
N GLU A 41 15.49 9.09 -0.82
CA GLU A 41 16.53 8.91 0.20
C GLU A 41 16.68 7.44 0.56
N LYS A 42 15.57 6.70 0.70
CA LYS A 42 15.57 5.24 0.89
C LYS A 42 16.32 4.52 -0.22
N VAL A 43 16.02 4.87 -1.48
CA VAL A 43 16.69 4.30 -2.65
C VAL A 43 18.19 4.61 -2.62
N ARG A 44 18.59 5.86 -2.37
CA ARG A 44 20.00 6.27 -2.30
C ARG A 44 20.75 5.50 -1.22
N ARG A 45 20.25 5.52 0.01
CA ARG A 45 20.84 4.84 1.17
C ARG A 45 21.01 3.35 0.94
N ILE A 46 19.99 2.68 0.41
CA ILE A 46 20.07 1.24 0.13
C ILE A 46 21.04 0.97 -1.03
N ARG A 47 21.08 1.82 -2.06
CA ARG A 47 22.03 1.70 -3.17
C ARG A 47 23.48 1.82 -2.69
N GLU A 48 23.78 2.83 -1.89
CA GLU A 48 25.12 3.09 -1.32
C GLU A 48 25.60 1.93 -0.44
N ASN A 49 24.69 1.30 0.31
CA ASN A 49 24.99 0.15 1.16
C ASN A 49 24.92 -1.20 0.43
N SER A 50 24.46 -1.23 -0.83
CA SER A 50 24.32 -2.46 -1.58
C SER A 50 25.63 -2.82 -2.29
N PRO A 51 26.13 -4.06 -2.15
CA PRO A 51 27.26 -4.53 -2.97
C PRO A 51 27.00 -4.41 -4.48
N TYR A 52 25.73 -4.38 -4.89
CA TYR A 52 25.28 -4.30 -6.28
C TYR A 52 24.90 -2.87 -6.71
N GLY A 53 25.01 -1.88 -5.83
CA GLY A 53 24.51 -0.52 -6.12
C GLY A 53 25.20 0.16 -7.30
N HIS A 54 26.42 -0.25 -7.62
CA HIS A 54 27.21 0.30 -8.73
C HIS A 54 26.69 -0.12 -10.12
N PHE A 55 25.85 -1.16 -10.22
CA PHE A 55 25.33 -1.58 -11.52
C PHE A 55 24.38 -0.54 -12.11
N PRO A 56 24.49 -0.23 -13.42
CA PRO A 56 23.66 0.79 -14.07
C PRO A 56 22.18 0.40 -14.15
N ASN A 57 21.88 -0.91 -14.16
CA ASN A 57 20.53 -1.47 -14.17
C ASN A 57 20.00 -1.78 -12.75
N TRP A 58 20.74 -1.44 -11.69
CA TRP A 58 20.28 -1.67 -10.32
C TRP A 58 19.00 -0.86 -10.04
N ARG A 59 17.99 -1.52 -9.46
CA ARG A 59 16.71 -0.90 -9.12
C ARG A 59 16.20 -1.46 -7.79
N LEU A 60 15.69 -0.58 -6.94
CA LEU A 60 14.99 -0.96 -5.72
C LEU A 60 13.48 -1.07 -6.00
N LEU A 61 12.86 -2.16 -5.55
CA LEU A 61 11.42 -2.38 -5.57
C LEU A 61 10.92 -2.53 -4.14
N SER A 62 9.70 -2.06 -3.88
CA SER A 62 9.02 -2.22 -2.59
C SER A 62 7.75 -3.04 -2.79
N VAL A 63 7.54 -4.04 -1.96
CA VAL A 63 6.37 -4.92 -1.99
C VAL A 63 5.80 -5.07 -0.59
N ILE A 64 4.48 -5.20 -0.49
CA ILE A 64 3.80 -5.53 0.77
C ILE A 64 3.38 -7.00 0.66
N VAL A 65 3.89 -7.84 1.56
CA VAL A 65 3.49 -9.24 1.63
C VAL A 65 2.31 -9.35 2.59
N LYS A 66 1.17 -9.82 2.08
CA LYS A 66 -0.03 -10.14 2.87
C LYS A 66 -0.19 -11.65 2.92
N CYS A 67 -0.13 -12.22 4.12
CA CYS A 67 -0.25 -13.67 4.32
C CYS A 67 -1.66 -14.02 4.79
N GLY A 68 -2.31 -14.98 4.13
CA GLY A 68 -3.65 -15.46 4.52
C GLY A 68 -4.83 -14.60 4.04
N ASP A 69 -4.57 -13.45 3.44
CA ASP A 69 -5.59 -12.59 2.84
C ASP A 69 -5.94 -13.05 1.42
N ASP A 70 -7.24 -13.00 1.09
CA ASP A 70 -7.73 -13.18 -0.28
C ASP A 70 -7.83 -11.82 -1.00
N LEU A 71 -6.91 -11.59 -1.94
CA LEU A 71 -6.77 -10.30 -2.64
C LEU A 71 -7.68 -10.16 -3.88
N ARG A 72 -8.65 -11.05 -4.08
CA ARG A 72 -9.52 -11.02 -5.28
C ARG A 72 -10.34 -9.73 -5.36
N GLN A 73 -10.80 -9.18 -4.23
CA GLN A 73 -11.56 -7.93 -4.21
C GLN A 73 -10.67 -6.73 -4.53
N GLU A 74 -9.47 -6.66 -3.97
CA GLU A 74 -8.48 -5.62 -4.27
C GLU A 74 -8.05 -5.66 -5.74
N LEU A 75 -7.89 -6.86 -6.31
CA LEU A 75 -7.58 -7.03 -7.73
C LEU A 75 -8.70 -6.48 -8.63
N LEU A 76 -9.96 -6.81 -8.31
CA LEU A 76 -11.11 -6.26 -9.05
C LEU A 76 -11.15 -4.73 -8.95
N ALA A 77 -10.96 -4.18 -7.74
CA ALA A 77 -10.90 -2.74 -7.53
C ALA A 77 -9.77 -2.09 -8.35
N TYR A 78 -8.57 -2.69 -8.37
CA TYR A 78 -7.44 -2.24 -9.18
C TYR A 78 -7.78 -2.22 -10.68
N GLN A 79 -8.43 -3.27 -11.19
CA GLN A 79 -8.85 -3.33 -12.60
C GLN A 79 -9.83 -2.21 -12.94
N VAL A 80 -10.84 -1.97 -12.09
CA VAL A 80 -11.81 -0.88 -12.29
C VAL A 80 -11.10 0.48 -12.29
N LEU A 81 -10.23 0.74 -11.32
CA LEU A 81 -9.46 1.99 -11.25
C LEU A 81 -8.62 2.21 -12.51
N LYS A 82 -7.98 1.16 -13.02
CA LYS A 82 -7.19 1.23 -14.26
C LYS A 82 -8.04 1.57 -15.47
N GLN A 83 -9.24 0.99 -15.58
CA GLN A 83 -10.17 1.29 -16.68
C GLN A 83 -10.68 2.74 -16.61
N LEU A 84 -11.01 3.22 -15.41
CA LEU A 84 -11.41 4.61 -15.20
C LEU A 84 -10.29 5.57 -15.58
N GLN A 85 -9.04 5.29 -15.17
CA GLN A 85 -7.89 6.11 -15.53
C GLN A 85 -7.71 6.22 -17.05
N VAL A 86 -7.75 5.09 -17.78
CA VAL A 86 -7.65 5.08 -19.24
C VAL A 86 -8.76 5.92 -19.86
N THR A 87 -10.00 5.74 -19.41
CA THR A 87 -11.16 6.45 -19.97
C THR A 87 -11.09 7.96 -19.71
N SER A 88 -10.67 8.38 -18.52
CA SER A 88 -10.50 9.79 -18.18
C SER A 88 -9.39 10.44 -18.99
N THR A 89 -8.26 9.75 -19.22
CA THR A 89 -7.15 10.26 -20.03
C THR A 89 -7.49 10.30 -21.52
N SER A 90 -8.22 9.31 -22.05
CA SER A 90 -8.66 9.27 -23.44
C SER A 90 -9.77 10.27 -23.79
N ARG A 91 -10.49 10.81 -22.80
CA ARG A 91 -11.53 11.85 -23.01
C ARG A 91 -10.96 13.28 -23.04
N LEU A 92 -9.70 13.46 -22.62
CA LEU A 92 -9.02 14.76 -22.59
C LEU A 92 -8.04 14.95 -23.76
N LEU A 93 -7.96 13.99 -24.67
CA LEU A 93 -7.28 14.06 -25.97
C LEU A 93 -8.33 13.97 -27.07
#